data_AF-A0AAQ2C5A3-F1
#
_entry.id   AF-A0AAQ2C5A3-F1
#
_cell.length_a   1.000
_cell.length_b   1.000
_cell.length_c   1.000
_cell.angle_alpha   90.00
_cell.angle_beta   90.00
_cell.angle_gamma   90.00
#
_symmetry.space_group_name_H-M   'P 1'
#
loop_
_entity.id
_entity.type
_entity.pdbx_description
1 polymer ?
#
loop_
_entity_poly.entity_id
_entity_poly.type
_entity_poly.pdbx_seq_one_letter_code
_entity_poly.pdbx_strand_id
1 'polypeptide(L)' 'MTDPANSPDPAAEMRFLTRGVTPHEAAALSAVLHGLMREENDSLRQAPARGQSAWQRSQRGIRTPMVPGDGRWRGFSA' A
#
# COMPACT_ATOMS: atom_id res chain seq x y z
N MET A 1 -4.80 5.56 25.37
CA MET A 1 -3.94 6.76 25.43
C MET A 1 -2.58 6.36 24.88
N THR A 2 -2.39 6.45 23.57
CA THR A 2 -1.11 6.15 22.91
C THR A 2 -0.15 7.31 23.19
N ASP A 3 1.00 6.99 23.78
CA ASP A 3 2.06 7.94 24.10
C ASP A 3 2.66 8.52 22.80
N PRO A 4 2.66 9.85 22.59
CA PRO A 4 3.25 10.46 21.40
C PRO A 4 4.78 10.32 21.35
N ALA A 5 5.45 9.92 22.43
CA ALA A 5 6.90 9.70 22.47
C ALA A 5 7.35 8.37 21.81
N ASN A 6 6.43 7.45 21.53
CA ASN A 6 6.71 6.20 20.79
C ASN A 6 6.22 6.30 19.33
N SER A 7 6.47 7.43 18.67
CA SER A 7 6.51 7.41 17.20
C SER A 7 7.86 6.80 16.81
N PRO A 8 7.90 5.69 16.06
CA PRO A 8 9.15 5.17 15.55
C PRO A 8 9.84 6.30 14.78
N ASP A 9 11.08 6.61 15.16
CA ASP A 9 11.91 7.50 14.36
C ASP A 9 12.00 6.87 12.95
N PRO A 10 11.53 7.54 11.88
CA PRO A 10 11.58 6.98 10.53
C PRO A 10 13.00 6.61 10.10
N ALA A 11 14.02 7.26 10.67
CA ALA A 11 15.41 6.90 10.42
C ALA A 11 15.83 5.58 11.08
N ALA A 12 15.10 5.11 12.11
CA ALA A 12 15.40 3.85 12.81
C ALA A 12 15.07 2.59 11.98
N GLU A 13 14.32 2.73 10.88
CA GLU A 13 13.93 1.61 10.01
C GLU A 13 14.93 1.39 8.84
N MET A 14 15.89 2.30 8.63
CA MET A 14 16.80 2.28 7.48
C MET A 14 18.26 2.10 7.90
N ARG A 15 19.00 1.23 7.19
CA ARG A 15 20.43 1.00 7.43
C ARG A 15 21.29 1.61 6.32
N PHE A 16 22.14 2.57 6.67
CA PHE A 16 23.15 3.13 5.76
C PHE A 16 24.38 2.22 5.70
N LEU A 17 24.74 1.74 4.50
CA LEU A 17 25.94 0.91 4.30
C LEU A 17 27.19 1.76 4.00
N THR A 18 26.98 2.99 3.53
CA THR A 18 28.05 3.96 3.24
C THR A 18 28.59 4.55 4.54
N ARG A 19 29.90 4.74 4.61
CA ARG A 19 30.54 5.39 5.77
C ARG A 19 30.39 6.91 5.68
N GLY A 20 30.35 7.57 6.83
CA GLY A 20 30.41 9.03 6.91
C GLY A 20 29.09 9.76 6.63
N VAL A 21 27.96 9.06 6.62
CA VAL A 21 26.64 9.71 6.51
C VAL A 21 26.39 10.56 7.74
N THR A 22 26.14 11.84 7.54
CA THR A 22 25.85 12.78 8.62
C THR A 22 24.38 12.65 9.07
N PRO A 23 24.04 13.07 10.31
CA PRO A 23 22.65 13.08 10.76
C PRO A 23 21.71 13.91 9.86
N HIS A 24 22.23 15.00 9.30
CA HIS A 24 21.47 15.86 8.39
C HIS A 24 21.16 15.17 7.06
N GLU A 25 22.14 14.50 6.46
CA GLU A 25 21.94 13.73 5.22
C GLU A 25 21.00 12.55 5.45
N ALA A 26 21.13 11.85 6.57
CA ALA A 26 20.21 10.76 6.92
C ALA A 26 18.76 11.29 7.02
N ALA A 27 18.55 12.41 7.70
CA ALA A 27 17.23 13.04 7.81
C ALA A 27 16.68 13.50 6.44
N ALA A 28 17.52 14.09 5.60
CA ALA A 28 17.13 14.54 4.26
C ALA A 28 16.71 13.34 3.37
N LEU A 29 17.49 12.26 3.37
CA LEU A 29 17.18 11.05 2.60
C LEU A 29 15.90 10.39 3.09
N SER A 30 15.72 10.26 4.41
CA SER A 30 14.49 9.71 4.98
C SER A 30 13.28 10.56 4.57
N ALA A 31 13.38 11.89 4.63
CA ALA A 31 12.29 12.79 4.22
C ALA A 31 11.92 12.62 2.74
N VAL A 32 12.91 12.50 1.85
CA VAL A 32 12.67 12.27 0.41
C VAL A 32 11.97 10.93 0.18
N LEU A 33 12.46 9.85 0.79
CA LEU A 33 11.88 8.51 0.62
C LEU A 33 10.46 8.43 1.18
N HIS A 34 10.20 9.06 2.33
CA HIS A 34 8.84 9.19 2.87
C HIS A 34 7.92 10.01 1.96
N GLY A 35 8.43 11.08 1.34
CA GLY A 35 7.69 11.88 0.37
C GLY A 35 7.24 11.04 -0.83
N LEU A 36 8.17 10.28 -1.42
CA LEU A 36 7.89 9.40 -2.56
C LEU A 36 6.89 8.30 -2.21
N MET A 37 7.07 7.63 -1.06
CA MET A 37 6.14 6.59 -0.61
C MET A 37 4.73 7.13 -0.35
N ARG A 38 4.61 8.36 0.19
CA ARG A 38 3.31 9.00 0.40
C ARG A 38 2.63 9.30 -0.93
N GLU A 39 3.35 9.83 -1.91
CA GLU A 39 2.81 10.11 -3.25
C GLU A 39 2.31 8.83 -3.95
N GLU A 40 3.08 7.75 -3.87
CA GLU A 40 2.70 6.44 -4.43
C GLU A 40 1.48 5.86 -3.71
N ASN A 41 1.44 5.91 -2.38
CA ASN A 41 0.30 5.42 -1.60
C ASN A 41 -0.97 6.24 -1.86
N ASP A 42 -0.85 7.56 -1.93
CA ASP A 42 -1.97 8.44 -2.26
C ASP A 42 -2.47 8.18 -3.68
N SER A 43 -1.58 7.91 -4.64
CA SER A 43 -1.96 7.48 -6.00
C SER A 43 -2.72 6.15 -5.99
N LEU A 44 -2.30 5.18 -5.19
CA LEU A 44 -2.99 3.90 -5.02
C LEU A 44 -4.37 4.05 -4.34
N ARG A 45 -4.49 4.98 -3.38
CA ARG A 45 -5.76 5.30 -2.71
C ARG A 45 -6.73 6.06 -3.59
N GLN A 46 -6.21 6.93 -4.46
CA GLN A 46 -7.00 7.69 -5.44
C GLN A 46 -7.40 6.84 -6.65
N ALA A 47 -6.71 5.72 -6.90
CA ALA A 47 -7.16 4.75 -7.89
C ALA A 47 -8.61 4.36 -7.55
N PRO A 48 -9.56 4.54 -8.47
CA PRO A 48 -10.95 4.25 -8.18
C PRO A 48 -11.04 2.79 -7.73
N ALA A 49 -11.70 2.55 -6.59
CA ALA A 49 -12.01 1.20 -6.14
C ALA A 49 -12.59 0.46 -7.35
N ARG A 50 -11.96 -0.65 -7.75
CA ARG A 50 -12.37 -1.42 -8.92
C ARG A 50 -13.72 -2.08 -8.65
N GLY A 51 -14.79 -1.27 -8.67
CA GLY A 51 -16.15 -1.75 -8.81
C GLY A 51 -16.31 -2.44 -10.16
N GLN A 52 -17.42 -3.15 -10.36
CA GLN A 52 -17.65 -3.83 -11.64
C GLN A 52 -17.56 -2.83 -12.80
N SER A 53 -16.62 -3.12 -13.71
CA SER A 53 -16.44 -2.37 -14.95
C SER A 53 -17.72 -2.37 -15.78
N ALA A 54 -17.85 -1.38 -16.67
CA ALA A 54 -18.99 -1.32 -17.60
C ALA A 54 -19.12 -2.60 -18.44
N TRP A 55 -18.00 -3.21 -18.80
CA TRP A 55 -17.96 -4.50 -19.48
C TRP A 55 -18.51 -5.63 -18.59
N GLN A 56 -18.07 -5.74 -17.34
CA GLN A 56 -18.62 -6.71 -16.36
C GLN A 56 -20.12 -6.53 -16.14
N ARG A 57 -20.61 -5.28 -16.06
CA ARG A 57 -22.06 -4.98 -15.95
C ARG A 57 -22.85 -5.37 -17.20
N SER A 58 -22.22 -5.30 -18.37
CA SER A 58 -22.85 -5.63 -19.66
C SER A 58 -22.81 -7.12 -20.01
N GLN A 59 -22.06 -7.94 -19.26
CA GLN A 59 -22.05 -9.39 -19.46
C GLN A 59 -23.41 -9.97 -19.08
N ARG A 60 -24.27 -10.23 -20.07
CA ARG A 60 -25.46 -11.07 -19.86
C ARG A 60 -24.99 -12.49 -19.59
N GLY A 61 -25.27 -12.99 -18.39
CA GLY A 61 -24.77 -14.28 -17.94
C GLY A 61 -25.29 -15.44 -18.80
N ILE A 62 -24.38 -16.13 -19.50
CA ILE A 62 -24.64 -17.47 -20.07
C ILE A 62 -24.44 -18.55 -18.97
N ARG A 63 -23.78 -18.21 -17.86
CA ARG A 63 -23.49 -19.10 -16.72
C ARG A 63 -23.84 -18.46 -15.38
N THR A 64 -24.22 -19.28 -14.40
CA THR A 64 -24.50 -18.85 -13.02
C THR A 64 -23.22 -18.32 -12.35
N PRO A 65 -23.26 -17.14 -11.70
CA PRO A 65 -22.10 -16.58 -11.01
C PRO A 65 -21.65 -17.48 -9.85
N MET A 66 -20.34 -17.77 -9.77
CA MET A 66 -19.74 -18.47 -8.65
C MET A 66 -19.44 -17.50 -7.51
N VAL A 67 -20.01 -17.77 -6.33
CA VAL A 67 -19.78 -16.98 -5.11
C VAL A 67 -18.66 -17.65 -4.29
N PRO A 68 -17.55 -16.97 -3.97
CA PRO A 68 -16.53 -17.47 -3.06
C PRO A 68 -17.09 -17.67 -1.63
N GLY A 69 -16.67 -18.71 -0.92
CA GLY A 69 -17.09 -18.98 0.46
C GLY A 69 -16.63 -20.35 0.96
N ASP A 70 -16.77 -20.62 2.27
CA ASP A 70 -16.34 -21.89 2.86
C ASP A 70 -17.07 -23.09 2.22
N GLY A 71 -16.29 -24.05 1.72
CA GLY A 71 -16.79 -25.18 0.93
C GLY A 71 -17.00 -24.90 -0.56
N ARG A 72 -16.68 -23.69 -1.04
CA ARG A 72 -16.67 -23.30 -2.46
C ARG A 72 -15.31 -22.73 -2.84
N TRP A 73 -15.05 -22.64 -4.14
CA TRP A 73 -13.72 -22.39 -4.72
C TRP A 73 -12.97 -21.25 -4.00
N ARG A 74 -11.74 -21.54 -3.54
CA ARG A 74 -10.89 -20.56 -2.84
C ARG A 74 -10.44 -19.49 -3.82
N GLY A 75 -10.96 -18.27 -3.67
CA GLY A 75 -10.40 -17.10 -4.34
C GLY A 75 -9.06 -16.75 -3.71
N PHE A 76 -8.00 -16.64 -4.49
CA PHE A 76 -6.72 -16.13 -4.02
C PHE A 76 -6.81 -14.60 -3.96
N SER A 77 -6.86 -14.03 -2.75
CA SER A 77 -6.61 -12.61 -2.53
C SER A 77 -5.11 -12.38 -2.32
N ALA A 78 -4.57 -11.38 -3.02
CA ALA A 78 -3.22 -10.85 -2.82
C ALA A 78 -3.14 -9.98 -1.56
#